data_AF-A0A2H0U6I1-F1
#
_entry.id   AF-A0A2H0U6I1-F1
#
_cell.length_a   1.000
_cell.length_b   1.000
_cell.length_c   1.000
_cell.angle_alpha   90.00
_cell.angle_beta   90.00
_cell.angle_gamma   90.00
#
_symmetry.space_group_name_H-M   'P 1'
#
loop_
_entity.id
_entity.type
_entity.pdbx_description
1 polymer ?
#
loop_
_entity_poly.entity_id
_entity_poly.type
_entity_poly.pdbx_seq_one_letter_code
_entity_poly.pdbx_strand_id
1 'polypeptide(L)'
;WNFAVGNKICQIDHVNVTINTHLNFRENVTTDFFTCAGRDNCADDINQNSGNQHEYTAQAYDANNQELSAGYAWQESDDKNLIEISPLNASQTLVTANPFDGESIARVTAGDLDFTDDFRQGTSTTAVNITNALCQNPWPSLESYPYTDSAGNCNLGGSCTDSASNCNLSGSCLDFTFFTYYCRDYGDEAITADDLPAIDYTIKGVAAGYCVGGAKNGQSCPDTTDINVNSCGSGSYCYNVLKDFLFTFPEKFCEGTNNACKFDTDCSLGIKCLAANNVHWCGGANKICTTDDDCLGDDQCEKNIDSIGVRVYNNNEHLSPPAWYEKYAHNPGSYSRKEIDSYEAIVSGRTNYVGFATDKGSGIYTDMFLISHSDNYQAVTLNIYDQLIKNLKFNAGYVDNVRACTNGKYCTKDSDCPQGETCNAEKDKLARDVIRFGHLNEMKYQLEKYRGSCTGHPELACQKDSDCPNDEQGTPFVCLVKNNTYPLLSAGTYLQGSSVSVWDSWHDTFAKLLGASPLLDPINEVFCDDSTAYNDECWDKDQKKFQCDAGSHFYHYEAISGGQKYKLSTNMEYAQSGWQPGNITIDSVDKSEFCSN
;
A
#
# COMPACT_ATOMS: atom_id res chain seq x y z
N TRP A 1 -18.85 20.83 50.24
CA TRP A 1 -17.41 20.57 50.09
C TRP A 1 -17.07 20.90 48.65
N ASN A 2 -16.30 21.95 48.42
CA ASN A 2 -15.73 22.20 47.09
C ASN A 2 -14.41 21.45 47.05
N PHE A 3 -14.35 20.37 46.28
CA PHE A 3 -13.07 19.74 45.97
C PHE A 3 -12.39 20.61 44.92
N ALA A 4 -11.25 21.20 45.28
CA ALA A 4 -10.30 21.66 44.29
C ALA A 4 -9.55 20.42 43.80
N VAL A 5 -9.83 20.00 42.57
CA VAL A 5 -8.93 19.08 41.86
C VAL A 5 -7.63 19.85 41.60
N GLY A 6 -6.49 19.27 41.99
CA GLY A 6 -5.19 19.84 41.62
C GLY A 6 -4.97 19.74 40.10
N ASN A 7 -3.90 20.37 39.60
CA ASN A 7 -3.46 20.28 38.19
C ASN A 7 -2.86 18.89 37.88
N LYS A 8 -3.62 17.82 38.10
CA LYS A 8 -3.16 16.44 37.89
C LYS A 8 -3.71 15.91 36.58
N ILE A 9 -2.83 15.48 35.69
CA ILE A 9 -3.22 14.78 34.46
C ILE A 9 -3.36 13.30 34.82
N CYS A 10 -4.57 12.75 34.70
CA CYS A 10 -4.81 11.32 34.93
C CYS A 10 -4.75 10.52 33.63
N GLN A 11 -5.14 11.15 32.52
CA GLN A 11 -5.23 10.55 31.20
C GLN A 11 -5.07 11.64 30.15
N ILE A 12 -4.28 11.34 29.11
CA ILE A 12 -4.24 12.11 27.87
C ILE A 12 -4.89 11.21 26.83
N ASP A 13 -5.87 11.72 26.10
CA ASP A 13 -6.58 10.96 25.08
C ASP A 13 -5.73 10.86 23.81
N HIS A 14 -5.30 12.00 23.28
CA HIS A 14 -4.44 12.06 22.10
C HIS A 14 -3.52 13.29 22.13
N VAL A 15 -2.51 13.27 21.28
CA VAL A 15 -1.60 14.39 21.01
C VAL A 15 -1.70 14.71 19.53
N ASN A 16 -1.95 15.98 19.20
CA ASN A 16 -1.90 16.45 17.84
C ASN A 16 -0.57 17.16 17.59
N VAL A 17 -0.03 16.97 16.39
CA VAL A 17 1.09 17.74 15.88
C VAL A 17 0.59 18.67 14.79
N THR A 18 1.05 19.90 14.85
CA THR A 18 0.85 20.92 13.83
C THR A 18 2.20 21.25 13.23
N ILE A 19 2.28 21.32 11.90
CA ILE A 19 3.49 21.67 11.16
C ILE A 19 3.27 23.01 10.45
N ASN A 20 4.20 23.92 10.68
CA ASN A 20 4.33 25.17 9.96
C ASN A 20 5.55 25.07 9.03
N THR A 21 5.29 25.09 7.73
CA THR A 21 6.30 25.34 6.70
C THR A 21 6.16 26.80 6.30
N HIS A 22 7.22 27.45 5.82
CA HIS A 22 7.10 28.84 5.34
C HIS A 22 5.99 29.03 4.27
N LEU A 23 5.57 27.95 3.61
CA LEU A 23 4.53 27.93 2.58
C LEU A 23 3.12 27.64 3.11
N ASN A 24 2.98 26.79 4.12
CA ASN A 24 1.68 26.34 4.62
C ASN A 24 1.68 25.95 6.10
N PHE A 25 0.49 25.97 6.67
CA PHE A 25 0.23 25.53 8.03
C PHE A 25 -0.73 24.35 8.00
N ARG A 26 -0.34 23.21 8.60
CA ARG A 26 -1.09 21.95 8.59
C ARG A 26 -1.28 21.44 10.01
N GLU A 27 -2.53 21.16 10.39
CA GLU A 27 -2.91 20.63 11.71
C GLU A 27 -3.14 19.11 11.65
N ASN A 28 -2.97 18.43 12.78
CA ASN A 28 -3.19 16.99 12.96
C ASN A 28 -2.42 16.13 11.95
N VAL A 29 -1.16 16.48 11.72
CA VAL A 29 -0.33 15.84 10.72
C VAL A 29 0.32 14.57 11.26
N THR A 30 0.37 13.55 10.42
CA THR A 30 1.07 12.27 10.65
C THR A 30 2.18 12.03 9.64
N THR A 31 2.35 12.94 8.68
CA THR A 31 3.40 12.91 7.66
C THR A 31 3.98 14.29 7.39
N ASP A 32 5.27 14.34 7.09
CA ASP A 32 5.96 15.52 6.60
C ASP A 32 6.93 15.19 5.47
N PHE A 33 7.18 16.17 4.62
CA PHE A 33 7.99 16.02 3.44
C PHE A 33 8.97 17.17 3.33
N PHE A 34 10.27 16.86 3.39
CA PHE A 34 11.31 17.82 3.10
C PHE A 34 11.71 17.68 1.65
N THR A 35 11.68 18.81 0.94
CA THR A 35 12.32 18.95 -0.38
C THR A 35 13.66 19.65 -0.18
N CYS A 36 14.58 19.50 -1.14
CA CYS A 36 15.85 20.21 -1.10
C CYS A 36 16.66 19.90 0.19
N ALA A 37 16.46 18.70 0.77
CA ALA A 37 16.98 18.33 2.09
C ALA A 37 18.49 18.59 2.23
N GLY A 38 18.87 19.22 3.35
CA GLY A 38 20.26 19.59 3.66
C GLY A 38 20.80 20.86 3.01
N ARG A 39 19.94 21.71 2.39
CA ARG A 39 20.28 23.07 1.96
C ARG A 39 19.52 24.12 2.76
N ASP A 40 20.04 25.35 2.78
CA ASP A 40 19.57 26.46 3.63
C ASP A 40 18.68 27.47 2.86
N ASN A 41 18.31 27.17 1.61
CA ASN A 41 17.60 28.08 0.71
C ASN A 41 16.37 27.43 0.06
N CYS A 42 15.86 26.38 0.70
CA CYS A 42 14.66 25.70 0.23
C CYS A 42 13.44 26.63 0.44
N ALA A 43 12.47 26.56 -0.46
CA ALA A 43 11.37 27.53 -0.46
C ALA A 43 10.37 27.34 0.70
N ASP A 44 10.36 26.14 1.30
CA ASP A 44 9.59 25.74 2.48
C ASP A 44 10.32 25.94 3.82
N ASP A 45 11.59 26.38 3.78
CA ASP A 45 12.42 26.58 4.97
C ASP A 45 11.90 27.74 5.83
N ILE A 46 11.62 27.45 7.10
CA ILE A 46 11.05 28.42 8.04
C ILE A 46 12.10 29.37 8.62
N ASN A 47 13.39 29.05 8.56
CA ASN A 47 14.43 29.91 9.10
C ASN A 47 15.71 29.91 8.23
N GLN A 48 16.79 30.53 8.71
CA GLN A 48 18.06 30.68 7.96
C GLN A 48 19.21 29.88 8.59
N ASN A 49 18.91 28.92 9.46
CA ASN A 49 19.90 28.00 9.98
C ASN A 49 20.25 26.95 8.92
N SER A 50 21.25 26.12 9.20
CA SER A 50 21.69 25.14 8.22
C SER A 50 20.70 23.98 8.06
N GLY A 51 20.41 23.61 6.82
CA GLY A 51 19.40 22.63 6.41
C GLY A 51 18.02 23.26 6.23
N ASN A 52 17.10 22.50 5.64
CA ASN A 52 15.70 22.90 5.54
C ASN A 52 15.02 22.61 6.88
N GLN A 53 14.40 23.60 7.53
CA GLN A 53 13.68 23.39 8.78
C GLN A 53 12.18 23.68 8.68
N HIS A 54 11.42 22.78 9.31
CA HIS A 54 10.00 22.95 9.56
C HIS A 54 9.75 23.06 11.07
N GLU A 55 8.74 23.83 11.47
CA GLU A 55 8.38 24.01 12.88
C GLU A 55 7.22 23.11 13.28
N TYR A 56 7.42 22.34 14.34
CA TYR A 56 6.50 21.34 14.85
C TYR A 56 5.96 21.81 16.21
N THR A 57 4.64 21.83 16.36
CA THR A 57 3.97 22.14 17.63
C THR A 57 3.10 20.98 18.06
N ALA A 58 3.34 20.45 19.25
CA ALA A 58 2.56 19.39 19.87
C ALA A 58 1.60 19.95 20.92
N GLN A 59 0.35 19.46 20.89
CA GLN A 59 -0.70 19.80 21.85
C GLN A 59 -1.42 18.54 22.34
N ALA A 60 -1.56 18.40 23.65
CA ALA A 60 -2.26 17.28 24.29
C ALA A 60 -3.75 17.61 24.52
N TYR A 61 -4.62 16.63 24.34
CA TYR A 61 -6.07 16.79 24.47
C TYR A 61 -6.69 15.68 25.33
N ASP A 62 -7.81 16.01 25.97
CA ASP A 62 -8.71 15.02 26.59
C ASP A 62 -9.72 14.44 25.59
N ALA A 63 -10.52 13.47 26.03
CA ALA A 63 -11.53 12.80 25.21
C ALA A 63 -12.67 13.73 24.72
N ASN A 64 -12.76 14.96 25.24
CA ASN A 64 -13.71 15.99 24.79
C ASN A 64 -13.06 17.02 23.86
N ASN A 65 -11.82 16.76 23.39
CA ASN A 65 -11.00 17.70 22.63
C ASN A 65 -10.67 19.00 23.37
N GLN A 66 -10.62 18.96 24.71
CA GLN A 66 -10.13 20.09 25.50
C GLN A 66 -8.61 20.01 25.64
N GLU A 67 -7.92 21.11 25.34
CA GLU A 67 -6.47 21.21 25.48
C GLU A 67 -6.04 21.03 26.93
N LEU A 68 -4.98 20.23 27.12
CA LEU A 68 -4.36 19.92 28.39
C LEU A 68 -2.99 20.57 28.50
N SER A 69 -2.68 21.09 29.69
CA SER A 69 -1.33 21.56 30.02
C SER A 69 -0.43 20.36 30.33
N ALA A 70 0.31 19.88 29.34
CA ALA A 70 1.23 18.75 29.46
C ALA A 70 2.68 19.15 29.21
N GLY A 71 3.61 18.28 29.57
CA GLY A 71 4.98 18.31 29.08
C GLY A 71 5.18 17.45 27.85
N TYR A 72 6.22 17.76 27.07
CA TYR A 72 6.47 17.14 25.78
C TYR A 72 7.93 16.71 25.69
N ALA A 73 8.15 15.47 25.27
CA ALA A 73 9.47 14.92 24.98
C ALA A 73 9.50 14.39 23.54
N TRP A 74 10.39 14.94 22.73
CA TRP A 74 10.62 14.53 21.36
C TRP A 74 11.73 13.50 21.26
N GLN A 75 11.57 12.55 20.34
CA GLN A 75 12.56 11.54 20.02
C GLN A 75 12.52 11.23 18.52
N GLU A 76 13.69 11.03 17.92
CA GLU A 76 13.80 10.52 16.56
C GLU A 76 13.90 8.98 16.52
N SER A 77 13.34 8.39 15.47
CA SER A 77 13.67 7.05 15.01
C SER A 77 14.31 7.20 13.64
N ASP A 78 15.64 7.30 13.63
CA ASP A 78 16.39 7.75 12.48
C ASP A 78 17.78 7.09 12.40
N ASP A 79 17.79 5.83 11.97
CA ASP A 79 19.02 5.04 11.88
C ASP A 79 20.03 5.59 10.86
N LYS A 80 19.60 6.51 9.99
CA LYS A 80 20.41 7.10 8.91
C LYS A 80 20.78 8.56 9.16
N ASN A 81 20.42 9.12 10.32
CA ASN A 81 20.70 10.52 10.66
C ASN A 81 20.19 11.48 9.56
N LEU A 82 18.96 11.24 9.10
CA LEU A 82 18.18 12.04 8.15
C LEU A 82 17.64 13.33 8.78
N ILE A 83 17.38 13.40 10.09
CA ILE A 83 16.80 14.57 10.74
C ILE A 83 17.56 14.96 12.00
N GLU A 84 17.36 16.19 12.47
CA GLU A 84 17.74 16.68 13.79
C GLU A 84 16.55 17.41 14.42
N ILE A 85 16.25 17.12 15.69
CA ILE A 85 15.14 17.74 16.43
C ILE A 85 15.67 18.61 17.58
N SER A 86 15.29 19.89 17.63
CA SER A 86 15.70 20.79 18.70
C SER A 86 14.73 21.96 18.94
N PRO A 87 14.36 22.26 20.21
CA PRO A 87 14.71 21.53 21.44
C PRO A 87 13.88 20.23 21.63
N LEU A 88 14.42 19.26 22.35
CA LEU A 88 13.75 17.97 22.59
C LEU A 88 12.67 17.99 23.68
N ASN A 89 12.66 19.01 24.56
CA ASN A 89 11.78 19.05 25.74
C ASN A 89 10.91 20.32 25.73
N ALA A 90 10.05 20.45 24.72
CA ALA A 90 9.18 21.60 24.54
C ALA A 90 7.95 21.23 23.70
N SER A 91 6.86 22.00 23.86
CA SER A 91 5.68 21.88 23.00
C SER A 91 5.97 22.27 21.55
N GLN A 92 6.95 23.16 21.33
CA GLN A 92 7.37 23.62 20.01
C GLN A 92 8.82 23.23 19.76
N THR A 93 9.12 22.69 18.58
CA THR A 93 10.46 22.25 18.18
C THR A 93 10.70 22.51 16.68
N LEU A 94 11.97 22.56 16.28
CA LEU A 94 12.37 22.57 14.88
C LEU A 94 12.85 21.17 14.48
N VAL A 95 12.37 20.69 13.35
CA VAL A 95 12.89 19.50 12.69
C VAL A 95 13.69 19.95 11.48
N THR A 96 14.96 19.59 11.44
CA THR A 96 15.92 19.96 10.39
C THR A 96 16.26 18.74 9.54
N ALA A 97 16.13 18.84 8.22
CA ALA A 97 16.52 17.77 7.31
C ALA A 97 18.02 17.79 6.99
N ASN A 98 18.69 16.66 7.22
CA ASN A 98 20.07 16.39 6.80
C ASN A 98 20.15 16.05 5.29
N PRO A 99 21.33 16.19 4.66
CA PRO A 99 21.52 16.02 3.21
C PRO A 99 21.50 14.55 2.75
N PHE A 100 20.45 13.82 3.08
CA PHE A 100 20.27 12.42 2.73
C PHE A 100 18.81 12.12 2.36
N ASP A 101 18.63 11.33 1.29
CA ASP A 101 17.32 10.76 0.94
C ASP A 101 16.93 9.64 1.91
N GLY A 102 15.69 9.64 2.36
CA GLY A 102 15.17 8.53 3.15
C GLY A 102 13.90 8.84 3.93
N GLU A 103 13.56 7.90 4.82
CA GLU A 103 12.42 8.01 5.72
C GLU A 103 12.91 7.92 7.16
N SER A 104 12.40 8.80 8.01
CA SER A 104 12.63 8.84 9.46
C SER A 104 11.31 9.10 10.18
N ILE A 105 11.33 9.03 11.51
CA ILE A 105 10.14 9.28 12.33
C ILE A 105 10.50 10.27 13.43
N ALA A 106 9.72 11.35 13.56
CA ALA A 106 9.73 12.20 14.74
C ALA A 106 8.57 11.79 15.66
N ARG A 107 8.87 11.41 16.90
CA ARG A 107 7.88 11.05 17.92
C ARG A 107 7.82 12.11 18.99
N VAL A 108 6.62 12.39 19.48
CA VAL A 108 6.40 13.21 20.67
C VAL A 108 5.54 12.48 21.66
N THR A 109 6.02 12.39 22.89
CA THR A 109 5.26 11.88 24.03
C THR A 109 4.84 13.07 24.89
N ALA A 110 3.53 13.24 25.05
CA ALA A 110 2.97 14.13 26.05
C ALA A 110 2.77 13.38 27.37
N GLY A 111 3.04 14.04 28.49
CA GLY A 111 2.87 13.46 29.81
C GLY A 111 2.94 14.49 30.94
N ASP A 112 2.75 14.00 32.16
CA ASP A 112 2.91 14.82 33.36
C ASP A 112 4.39 15.15 33.64
N LEU A 113 4.69 16.43 33.90
CA LEU A 113 6.02 16.94 34.28
C LEU A 113 6.09 17.38 35.75
N ASP A 114 5.03 17.21 36.54
CA ASP A 114 5.07 17.53 37.96
C ASP A 114 5.85 16.45 38.73
N PHE A 115 7.18 16.59 38.77
CA PHE A 115 8.05 15.73 39.58
C PHE A 115 7.89 15.92 41.10
N THR A 116 7.03 16.84 41.54
CA THR A 116 6.84 17.11 42.97
C THR A 116 5.77 16.21 43.60
N ASP A 117 5.04 15.46 42.79
CA ASP A 117 4.09 14.45 43.26
C ASP A 117 4.49 13.01 42.85
N ASP A 118 3.98 12.02 43.59
CA ASP A 118 4.27 10.59 43.34
C ASP A 118 3.42 10.01 42.18
N PHE A 119 2.67 10.85 41.45
CA PHE A 119 1.68 10.40 40.48
C PHE A 119 2.21 10.51 39.05
N ARG A 120 2.57 9.37 38.46
CA ARG A 120 3.03 9.27 37.07
C ARG A 120 2.03 8.47 36.24
N GLN A 121 0.87 9.04 35.89
CA GLN A 121 -0.10 8.35 35.04
C GLN A 121 -0.65 9.27 33.95
N GLY A 122 -0.82 8.73 32.74
CA GLY A 122 -1.39 9.44 31.59
C GLY A 122 -0.33 10.01 30.65
N THR A 123 0.23 9.15 29.80
CA THR A 123 1.04 9.58 28.64
C THR A 123 0.29 9.26 27.36
N SER A 124 0.46 10.10 26.34
CA SER A 124 0.04 9.79 24.98
C SER A 124 1.17 10.12 24.01
N THR A 125 1.36 9.28 23.00
CA THR A 125 2.45 9.41 22.03
C THR A 125 1.87 9.46 20.64
N THR A 126 2.36 10.40 19.83
CA THR A 126 2.08 10.46 18.40
C THR A 126 3.38 10.55 17.62
N ALA A 127 3.31 10.28 16.31
CA ALA A 127 4.45 10.29 15.42
C ALA A 127 4.14 11.01 14.11
N VAL A 128 5.17 11.62 13.56
CA VAL A 128 5.20 12.16 12.20
C VAL A 128 6.20 11.35 11.39
N ASN A 129 5.74 10.69 10.35
CA ASN A 129 6.60 10.01 9.37
C ASN A 129 7.17 11.06 8.41
N ILE A 130 8.49 11.18 8.39
CA ILE A 130 9.20 12.21 7.64
C ILE A 130 9.83 11.56 6.41
N THR A 131 9.61 12.17 5.25
CA THR A 131 10.28 11.81 4.00
C THR A 131 11.23 12.93 3.61
N ASN A 132 12.53 12.63 3.58
CA ASN A 132 13.54 13.54 3.06
C ASN A 132 13.80 13.24 1.59
N ALA A 133 13.60 14.25 0.76
CA ALA A 133 14.02 14.25 -0.63
C ALA A 133 15.08 15.35 -0.84
N LEU A 134 16.23 14.96 -1.37
CA LEU A 134 17.28 15.85 -1.89
C LEU A 134 16.80 16.66 -3.10
N CYS A 135 15.59 16.39 -3.58
CA CYS A 135 15.01 16.97 -4.76
C CYS A 135 14.77 18.48 -4.64
N GLN A 136 15.34 19.27 -5.56
CA GLN A 136 15.09 20.71 -5.62
C GLN A 136 13.77 21.05 -6.31
N ASN A 137 13.42 20.28 -7.34
CA ASN A 137 12.21 20.49 -8.13
C ASN A 137 11.38 19.20 -8.14
N PRO A 138 10.49 18.98 -7.16
CA PRO A 138 9.66 17.80 -7.12
C PRO A 138 8.46 17.91 -8.06
N TRP A 139 7.99 16.78 -8.57
CA TRP A 139 6.65 16.68 -9.16
C TRP A 139 5.62 16.20 -8.12
N PRO A 140 4.41 16.79 -8.05
CA PRO A 140 3.83 17.78 -8.97
C PRO A 140 4.46 19.18 -8.93
N SER A 141 4.23 19.91 -7.84
CA SER A 141 4.83 21.20 -7.54
C SER A 141 5.01 21.25 -6.03
N LEU A 142 5.89 22.12 -5.52
CA LEU A 142 6.15 22.20 -4.08
C LEU A 142 4.87 22.45 -3.24
N GLU A 143 3.94 23.27 -3.73
CA GLU A 143 2.66 23.53 -3.04
C GLU A 143 1.70 22.32 -3.03
N SER A 144 1.84 21.40 -4.00
CA SER A 144 0.99 20.21 -4.17
C SER A 144 1.80 18.92 -4.01
N TYR A 145 2.93 18.99 -3.30
CA TYR A 145 3.85 17.87 -3.10
C TYR A 145 3.54 17.16 -1.78
N PRO A 146 3.49 15.82 -1.77
CA PRO A 146 3.47 14.92 -2.94
C PRO A 146 2.10 14.89 -3.64
N TYR A 147 2.01 14.25 -4.81
CA TYR A 147 0.71 13.92 -5.39
C TYR A 147 -0.04 12.98 -4.44
N THR A 148 -1.18 13.42 -3.93
CA THR A 148 -2.03 12.62 -3.02
C THR A 148 -3.34 12.28 -3.72
N ASP A 149 -3.71 11.00 -3.74
CA ASP A 149 -5.00 10.55 -4.23
C ASP A 149 -6.14 11.10 -3.38
N SER A 150 -7.24 11.46 -4.03
CA SER A 150 -8.47 11.79 -3.33
C SER A 150 -9.68 11.51 -4.22
N ALA A 151 -10.86 11.45 -3.60
CA ALA A 151 -12.13 11.46 -4.32
C ALA A 151 -12.34 12.76 -5.13
N GLY A 152 -11.67 13.86 -4.74
CA GLY A 152 -11.76 15.17 -5.41
C GLY A 152 -10.90 15.29 -6.66
N ASN A 153 -9.90 14.43 -6.84
CA ASN A 153 -8.95 14.53 -7.96
C ASN A 153 -9.51 13.99 -9.28
N CYS A 154 -10.65 13.30 -9.27
CA CYS A 154 -11.27 12.85 -10.52
C CYS A 154 -11.77 14.04 -11.35
N ASN A 155 -11.36 14.08 -12.62
CA ASN A 155 -12.02 14.90 -13.62
C ASN A 155 -13.35 14.24 -14.01
N LEU A 156 -14.38 14.37 -13.15
CA LEU A 156 -15.76 14.03 -13.52
C LEU A 156 -16.34 14.96 -14.60
N GLY A 157 -15.54 15.89 -15.14
CA GLY A 157 -15.66 16.37 -16.52
C GLY A 157 -17.07 16.79 -16.93
N GLY A 158 -17.57 17.86 -16.32
CA GLY A 158 -18.58 18.68 -16.96
C GLY A 158 -18.00 19.42 -18.16
N SER A 159 -17.92 18.77 -19.32
CA SER A 159 -18.26 19.35 -20.64
C SER A 159 -18.24 18.24 -21.70
N CYS A 160 -19.44 17.76 -22.06
CA CYS A 160 -19.65 16.84 -23.17
C CYS A 160 -19.40 17.57 -24.50
N THR A 161 -18.52 17.03 -25.33
CA THR A 161 -18.24 17.58 -26.67
C THR A 161 -18.55 16.62 -27.81
N ASP A 162 -19.08 15.41 -27.55
CA ASP A 162 -19.62 14.59 -28.62
C ASP A 162 -21.06 15.01 -28.95
N SER A 163 -21.39 15.02 -30.24
CA SER A 163 -22.73 15.30 -30.76
C SER A 163 -23.69 14.10 -30.60
N ALA A 164 -23.30 13.07 -29.84
CA ALA A 164 -24.07 11.83 -29.63
C ALA A 164 -24.69 11.74 -28.22
N SER A 165 -24.35 12.65 -27.30
CA SER A 165 -24.96 12.77 -25.96
C SER A 165 -24.92 11.47 -25.14
N ASN A 166 -23.88 10.63 -25.31
CA ASN A 166 -23.68 9.44 -24.49
C ASN A 166 -22.66 9.72 -23.37
N CYS A 167 -22.91 10.76 -22.58
CA CYS A 167 -22.18 11.01 -21.33
C CYS A 167 -22.93 10.34 -20.19
N ASN A 168 -22.53 9.12 -19.81
CA ASN A 168 -22.97 8.57 -18.52
C ASN A 168 -22.09 9.16 -17.41
N LEU A 169 -22.48 10.31 -16.84
CA LEU A 169 -21.78 10.98 -15.73
C LEU A 169 -22.23 10.47 -14.35
N SER A 170 -22.56 9.19 -14.23
CA SER A 170 -22.96 8.55 -12.97
C SER A 170 -21.83 7.77 -12.30
N GLY A 171 -20.60 8.32 -12.26
CA GLY A 171 -19.45 7.67 -11.62
C GLY A 171 -19.16 8.23 -10.23
N SER A 172 -19.04 7.37 -9.22
CA SER A 172 -18.39 7.71 -7.95
C SER A 172 -16.87 7.69 -8.14
N CYS A 173 -16.18 8.73 -7.67
CA CYS A 173 -14.72 8.72 -7.57
C CYS A 173 -14.34 8.17 -6.20
N LEU A 174 -13.61 7.07 -6.18
CA LEU A 174 -13.13 6.46 -4.94
C LEU A 174 -11.79 7.08 -4.54
N ASP A 175 -11.59 7.18 -3.23
CA ASP A 175 -10.30 7.50 -2.63
C ASP A 175 -9.62 6.18 -2.24
N PHE A 176 -8.39 5.99 -2.72
CA PHE A 176 -7.55 4.84 -2.43
C PHE A 176 -6.35 5.20 -1.53
N THR A 177 -6.33 6.42 -1.00
CA THR A 177 -5.45 6.83 0.11
C THR A 177 -3.96 6.59 -0.15
N PHE A 178 -3.51 6.81 -1.39
CA PHE A 178 -2.11 6.69 -1.75
C PHE A 178 -1.52 8.05 -2.11
N PHE A 179 -0.20 8.18 -1.97
CA PHE A 179 0.54 9.28 -2.59
C PHE A 179 1.75 8.77 -3.37
N THR A 180 2.26 9.58 -4.27
CA THR A 180 3.50 9.32 -5.00
C THR A 180 4.13 10.63 -5.48
N TYR A 181 5.40 10.58 -5.84
CA TYR A 181 6.12 11.70 -6.43
C TYR A 181 7.35 11.21 -7.20
N TYR A 182 7.96 12.09 -7.98
CA TYR A 182 9.30 11.88 -8.49
C TYR A 182 10.05 13.19 -8.45
N CYS A 183 11.37 13.08 -8.45
CA CYS A 183 12.23 14.23 -8.51
C CYS A 183 12.50 14.63 -9.94
N ARG A 184 12.22 15.89 -10.30
CA ARG A 184 12.59 16.44 -11.60
C ARG A 184 14.04 16.90 -11.62
N ASP A 185 14.53 17.47 -10.53
CA ASP A 185 15.91 17.96 -10.41
C ASP A 185 16.55 17.60 -9.06
N TYR A 186 17.65 16.84 -9.10
CA TYR A 186 18.50 16.51 -7.94
C TYR A 186 19.60 17.57 -7.68
N GLY A 187 19.89 18.44 -8.66
CA GLY A 187 20.46 19.76 -8.43
C GLY A 187 21.34 20.37 -9.53
N ASP A 188 20.96 21.56 -10.02
CA ASP A 188 21.78 22.77 -10.22
C ASP A 188 20.82 23.97 -10.41
N GLU A 189 20.84 24.97 -9.52
CA GLU A 189 19.84 26.07 -9.50
C GLU A 189 19.84 26.94 -10.77
N ALA A 190 20.88 26.83 -11.60
CA ALA A 190 21.08 27.73 -12.72
C ALA A 190 20.54 27.19 -14.06
N ILE A 191 20.28 25.89 -14.21
CA ILE A 191 20.00 25.28 -15.51
C ILE A 191 18.84 24.30 -15.39
N THR A 192 17.64 24.72 -15.80
CA THR A 192 16.45 23.84 -15.88
C THR A 192 16.45 22.91 -17.11
N ALA A 193 17.61 22.69 -17.73
CA ALA A 193 17.73 21.97 -19.00
C ALA A 193 17.95 20.46 -18.83
N ASP A 194 18.32 20.01 -17.64
CA ASP A 194 18.45 18.60 -17.26
C ASP A 194 17.28 18.09 -16.38
N ASP A 195 16.34 18.96 -15.98
CA ASP A 195 15.12 18.57 -15.27
C ASP A 195 14.31 17.53 -16.06
N LEU A 196 13.77 16.53 -15.36
CA LEU A 196 12.71 15.69 -15.90
C LEU A 196 11.43 16.55 -16.14
N PRO A 197 10.59 16.19 -17.11
CA PRO A 197 9.40 16.96 -17.42
C PRO A 197 8.35 16.77 -16.33
N ALA A 198 7.60 17.81 -16.01
CA ALA A 198 6.39 17.67 -15.20
C ALA A 198 5.30 16.97 -16.03
N ILE A 199 4.88 15.77 -15.63
CA ILE A 199 3.80 15.03 -16.26
C ILE A 199 2.42 15.59 -15.89
N ASP A 200 1.51 15.58 -16.85
CA ASP A 200 0.08 15.83 -16.64
C ASP A 200 -0.63 14.51 -16.32
N TYR A 201 -1.85 14.59 -15.78
CA TYR A 201 -2.67 13.42 -15.53
C TYR A 201 -4.15 13.64 -15.84
N THR A 202 -4.80 12.57 -16.31
CA THR A 202 -6.25 12.47 -16.44
C THR A 202 -6.75 11.31 -15.59
N ILE A 203 -7.75 11.57 -14.75
CA ILE A 203 -8.31 10.57 -13.83
C ILE A 203 -9.76 10.31 -14.20
N LYS A 204 -10.12 9.03 -14.34
CA LYS A 204 -11.48 8.54 -14.55
C LYS A 204 -11.91 7.69 -13.36
N GLY A 205 -13.20 7.74 -13.04
CA GLY A 205 -13.80 6.90 -12.00
C GLY A 205 -14.04 5.47 -12.48
N VAL A 206 -15.03 4.83 -11.86
CA VAL A 206 -15.42 3.44 -12.12
C VAL A 206 -15.75 3.20 -13.59
N ALA A 207 -15.32 2.04 -14.11
CA ALA A 207 -15.69 1.57 -15.44
C ALA A 207 -16.17 0.11 -15.41
N ALA A 208 -17.01 -0.25 -16.38
CA ALA A 208 -17.59 -1.57 -16.49
C ALA A 208 -16.52 -2.66 -16.61
N GLY A 209 -16.82 -3.82 -16.03
CA GLY A 209 -15.94 -4.98 -16.01
C GLY A 209 -16.45 -6.14 -16.85
N TYR A 210 -15.84 -7.30 -16.65
CA TYR A 210 -16.33 -8.57 -17.16
C TYR A 210 -16.40 -9.63 -16.07
N CYS A 211 -17.31 -10.58 -16.24
CA CYS A 211 -17.46 -11.71 -15.35
C CYS A 211 -16.38 -12.76 -15.63
N VAL A 212 -15.75 -13.28 -14.57
CA VAL A 212 -14.81 -14.40 -14.66
C VAL A 212 -15.37 -15.59 -13.89
N GLY A 213 -15.38 -16.76 -14.54
CA GLY A 213 -15.97 -18.00 -14.04
C GLY A 213 -17.48 -18.12 -14.31
N GLY A 214 -18.01 -19.32 -14.07
CA GLY A 214 -19.45 -19.63 -14.19
C GLY A 214 -20.08 -19.37 -15.57
N ALA A 215 -21.41 -19.48 -15.63
CA ALA A 215 -22.16 -19.40 -16.89
C ALA A 215 -22.12 -18.02 -17.59
N LYS A 216 -21.70 -16.96 -16.89
CA LYS A 216 -21.59 -15.60 -17.44
C LYS A 216 -20.16 -15.19 -17.78
N ASN A 217 -19.19 -16.10 -17.74
CA ASN A 217 -17.80 -15.81 -18.07
C ASN A 217 -17.66 -15.02 -19.39
N GLY A 218 -16.90 -13.93 -19.37
CA GLY A 218 -16.70 -13.02 -20.50
C GLY A 218 -17.85 -12.04 -20.76
N GLN A 219 -19.00 -12.15 -20.09
CA GLN A 219 -20.07 -11.15 -20.19
C GLN A 219 -19.72 -9.90 -19.40
N SER A 220 -20.21 -8.73 -19.84
CA SER A 220 -20.01 -7.48 -19.11
C SER A 220 -20.75 -7.47 -17.78
N CYS A 221 -20.11 -6.95 -16.75
CA CYS A 221 -20.72 -6.60 -15.46
C CYS A 221 -20.72 -5.07 -15.27
N PRO A 222 -21.71 -4.51 -14.54
CA PRO A 222 -21.94 -3.08 -14.48
C PRO A 222 -20.79 -2.32 -13.80
N ASP A 223 -20.71 -1.03 -14.09
CA ASP A 223 -19.86 -0.03 -13.45
C ASP A 223 -20.38 0.31 -12.04
N THR A 224 -20.18 -0.61 -11.09
CA THR A 224 -20.66 -0.44 -9.71
C THR A 224 -19.52 -0.43 -8.70
N THR A 225 -19.66 0.42 -7.68
CA THR A 225 -18.86 0.36 -6.45
C THR A 225 -19.49 -0.54 -5.38
N ASP A 226 -20.71 -1.02 -5.61
CA ASP A 226 -21.41 -1.88 -4.67
C ASP A 226 -20.90 -3.32 -4.78
N ILE A 227 -20.06 -3.69 -3.81
CA ILE A 227 -19.53 -5.04 -3.60
C ILE A 227 -20.62 -6.12 -3.46
N ASN A 228 -21.87 -5.76 -3.17
CA ASN A 228 -22.98 -6.70 -3.00
C ASN A 228 -23.70 -7.03 -4.31
N VAL A 229 -23.45 -6.26 -5.39
CA VAL A 229 -24.07 -6.51 -6.69
C VAL A 229 -23.26 -7.56 -7.45
N ASN A 230 -23.50 -8.85 -7.17
CA ASN A 230 -22.98 -9.91 -8.02
C ASN A 230 -23.90 -10.12 -9.25
N SER A 231 -23.72 -9.28 -10.25
CA SER A 231 -24.40 -9.41 -11.56
C SER A 231 -23.95 -10.63 -12.36
N CYS A 232 -22.80 -11.23 -12.02
CA CYS A 232 -22.22 -12.39 -12.70
C CYS A 232 -22.90 -13.70 -12.31
N GLY A 233 -23.45 -13.77 -11.10
CA GLY A 233 -24.12 -14.96 -10.58
C GLY A 233 -23.18 -15.90 -9.81
N SER A 234 -23.71 -17.04 -9.38
CA SER A 234 -22.98 -17.95 -8.49
C SER A 234 -21.73 -18.55 -9.14
N GLY A 235 -20.62 -18.61 -8.39
CA GLY A 235 -19.34 -19.14 -8.88
C GLY A 235 -18.61 -18.23 -9.87
N SER A 236 -19.04 -16.98 -10.00
CA SER A 236 -18.46 -15.99 -10.90
C SER A 236 -18.37 -14.63 -10.23
N TYR A 237 -17.34 -13.87 -10.60
CA TYR A 237 -17.03 -12.59 -9.99
C TYR A 237 -16.87 -11.51 -11.05
N CYS A 238 -17.36 -10.31 -10.73
CA CYS A 238 -17.17 -9.14 -11.56
C CYS A 238 -15.77 -8.60 -11.32
N TYR A 239 -15.03 -8.47 -12.42
CA TYR A 239 -13.72 -7.86 -12.47
C TYR A 239 -13.84 -6.49 -13.13
N ASN A 240 -13.96 -5.43 -12.34
CA ASN A 240 -14.18 -4.07 -12.82
C ASN A 240 -13.12 -3.09 -12.35
N VAL A 241 -12.96 -2.03 -13.14
CA VAL A 241 -12.07 -0.91 -12.81
C VAL A 241 -12.80 0.00 -11.85
N LEU A 242 -12.14 0.33 -10.74
CA LEU A 242 -12.64 1.26 -9.75
C LEU A 242 -12.13 2.68 -9.97
N LYS A 243 -10.91 2.84 -10.50
CA LYS A 243 -10.32 4.13 -10.86
C LYS A 243 -9.16 3.95 -11.83
N ASP A 244 -9.07 4.87 -12.79
CA ASP A 244 -8.02 4.89 -13.82
C ASP A 244 -7.29 6.25 -13.79
N PHE A 245 -5.96 6.21 -13.83
CA PHE A 245 -5.10 7.37 -14.00
C PHE A 245 -4.29 7.18 -15.28
N LEU A 246 -4.25 8.21 -16.11
CA LEU A 246 -3.39 8.28 -17.27
C LEU A 246 -2.47 9.48 -17.12
N PHE A 247 -1.20 9.20 -16.87
CA PHE A 247 -0.14 10.21 -16.85
C PHE A 247 0.44 10.37 -18.25
N THR A 248 0.56 11.62 -18.68
CA THR A 248 1.02 12.00 -20.02
C THR A 248 2.07 13.10 -19.96
N PHE A 249 2.94 13.15 -20.95
CA PHE A 249 3.92 14.21 -21.07
C PHE A 249 3.29 15.49 -21.65
N PRO A 250 3.76 16.68 -21.24
CA PRO A 250 3.25 17.93 -21.75
C PRO A 250 3.53 18.07 -23.25
N GLU A 251 2.69 18.82 -23.97
CA GLU A 251 2.85 19.03 -25.42
C GLU A 251 3.65 20.30 -25.79
N LYS A 252 3.89 21.19 -24.82
CA LYS A 252 4.51 22.50 -25.00
C LYS A 252 5.39 22.87 -23.81
N PHE A 253 6.46 23.61 -24.08
CA PHE A 253 7.43 24.04 -23.08
C PHE A 253 7.94 25.47 -23.35
N CYS A 254 8.42 26.11 -22.30
CA CYS A 254 9.04 27.42 -22.37
C CYS A 254 10.39 27.35 -23.07
N GLU A 255 10.65 28.27 -24.01
CA GLU A 255 11.87 28.30 -24.81
C GLU A 255 13.14 28.30 -23.92
N GLY A 256 14.01 27.30 -24.12
CA GLY A 256 15.26 27.16 -23.35
C GLY A 256 15.11 26.62 -21.93
N THR A 257 13.93 26.09 -21.54
CA THR A 257 13.70 25.44 -20.24
C THR A 257 12.87 24.16 -20.41
N ASN A 258 12.82 23.34 -19.35
CA ASN A 258 12.00 22.12 -19.31
C ASN A 258 10.63 22.32 -18.63
N ASN A 259 10.21 23.58 -18.46
CA ASN A 259 8.93 23.90 -17.84
C ASN A 259 7.80 23.85 -18.88
N ALA A 260 6.78 23.05 -18.58
CA ALA A 260 5.56 22.98 -19.38
C ALA A 260 4.85 24.33 -19.39
N CYS A 261 4.24 24.67 -20.52
CA CYS A 261 3.48 25.92 -20.67
C CYS A 261 2.25 25.71 -21.54
N LYS A 262 1.20 26.51 -21.29
CA LYS A 262 0.03 26.62 -22.17
C LYS A 262 0.09 27.93 -22.96
N PHE A 263 0.58 28.99 -22.33
CA PHE A 263 0.70 30.34 -22.85
C PHE A 263 2.09 30.93 -22.53
N ASP A 264 2.51 31.97 -23.26
CA ASP A 264 3.77 32.70 -22.99
C ASP A 264 3.83 33.27 -21.56
N THR A 265 2.68 33.50 -20.93
CA THR A 265 2.59 33.99 -19.54
C THR A 265 2.97 32.95 -18.50
N ASP A 266 3.00 31.66 -18.88
CA ASP A 266 3.44 30.59 -17.99
C ASP A 266 4.99 30.50 -17.95
N CYS A 267 5.66 31.27 -18.81
CA CYS A 267 7.12 31.34 -18.92
C CYS A 267 7.69 32.60 -18.26
N SER A 268 8.97 32.55 -17.89
CA SER A 268 9.68 33.73 -17.37
C SER A 268 9.65 34.89 -18.37
N LEU A 269 9.69 36.12 -17.85
CA LEU A 269 9.51 37.33 -18.67
C LEU A 269 10.48 37.37 -19.86
N GLY A 270 9.93 37.37 -21.08
CA GLY A 270 10.70 37.40 -22.33
C GLY A 270 10.95 36.02 -22.95
N ILE A 271 10.60 34.93 -22.27
CA ILE A 271 10.61 33.56 -22.80
C ILE A 271 9.24 33.24 -23.40
N LYS A 272 9.22 32.61 -24.58
CA LYS A 272 7.98 32.21 -25.25
C LYS A 272 7.60 30.77 -24.92
N CYS A 273 6.30 30.51 -24.90
CA CYS A 273 5.77 29.15 -24.91
C CYS A 273 5.80 28.62 -26.35
N LEU A 274 6.65 27.63 -26.59
CA LEU A 274 6.80 27.08 -27.93
C LEU A 274 5.51 26.35 -28.36
N ALA A 275 5.19 26.44 -29.66
CA ALA A 275 4.03 25.76 -30.23
C ALA A 275 4.17 24.23 -30.11
N ALA A 276 3.05 23.51 -30.10
CA ALA A 276 2.99 22.08 -29.80
C ALA A 276 3.83 21.24 -30.78
N ASN A 277 5.03 20.89 -30.34
CA ASN A 277 5.90 19.87 -30.88
C ASN A 277 6.20 19.01 -29.65
N ASN A 278 5.42 17.94 -29.40
CA ASN A 278 5.53 17.10 -28.20
C ASN A 278 6.97 16.95 -27.72
N VAL A 279 7.23 16.90 -26.41
CA VAL A 279 8.59 16.95 -25.86
C VAL A 279 9.49 15.88 -26.51
N HIS A 280 10.62 16.30 -27.07
CA HIS A 280 11.62 15.41 -27.62
C HIS A 280 12.73 15.14 -26.59
N TRP A 281 13.23 13.91 -26.60
CA TRP A 281 14.33 13.45 -25.76
C TRP A 281 15.34 12.71 -26.62
N CYS A 282 16.60 12.78 -26.22
CA CYS A 282 17.61 11.88 -26.74
C CYS A 282 17.17 10.44 -26.41
N GLY A 283 16.92 9.61 -27.43
CA GLY A 283 16.24 8.32 -27.29
C GLY A 283 16.83 7.40 -26.22
N GLY A 284 18.15 7.46 -25.99
CA GLY A 284 18.85 6.70 -24.96
C GLY A 284 19.11 7.43 -23.64
N ALA A 285 18.83 8.74 -23.54
CA ALA A 285 19.23 9.57 -22.41
C ALA A 285 18.10 10.41 -21.82
N ASN A 286 18.19 10.73 -20.53
CA ASN A 286 17.27 11.64 -19.85
C ASN A 286 17.67 13.10 -20.14
N LYS A 287 17.81 13.44 -21.43
CA LYS A 287 18.16 14.79 -21.89
C LYS A 287 17.15 15.28 -22.93
N ILE A 288 16.57 16.45 -22.70
CA ILE A 288 15.75 17.13 -23.71
C ILE A 288 16.60 17.55 -24.90
N CYS A 289 16.00 17.50 -26.07
CA CYS A 289 16.63 17.89 -27.31
C CYS A 289 15.64 18.63 -28.22
N THR A 290 16.17 19.38 -29.17
CA THR A 290 15.40 19.95 -30.28
C THR A 290 15.85 19.38 -31.62
N THR A 291 17.11 18.94 -31.70
CA THR A 291 17.75 18.34 -32.85
C THR A 291 18.68 17.21 -32.41
N ASP A 292 19.05 16.32 -33.32
CA ASP A 292 19.99 15.21 -33.04
C ASP A 292 21.36 15.72 -32.56
N ASP A 293 21.78 16.92 -32.98
CA ASP A 293 23.04 17.55 -32.55
C ASP A 293 23.06 17.88 -31.04
N ASP A 294 21.88 17.93 -30.39
CA ASP A 294 21.77 18.13 -28.95
C ASP A 294 22.07 16.82 -28.17
N CYS A 295 22.08 15.67 -28.85
CA CYS A 295 22.26 14.36 -28.27
C CYS A 295 23.71 13.87 -28.37
N LEU A 296 24.11 13.00 -27.44
CA LEU A 296 25.50 12.51 -27.36
C LEU A 296 25.71 11.31 -28.28
N GLY A 297 26.71 11.38 -29.15
CA GLY A 297 27.08 10.27 -30.01
C GLY A 297 26.06 10.05 -31.14
N ASP A 298 25.59 8.81 -31.28
CA ASP A 298 24.62 8.41 -32.31
C ASP A 298 23.17 8.43 -31.79
N ASP A 299 22.91 9.05 -30.64
CA ASP A 299 21.58 9.14 -30.03
C ASP A 299 20.68 10.11 -30.81
N GLN A 300 19.41 9.75 -31.00
CA GLN A 300 18.47 10.51 -31.84
C GLN A 300 17.52 11.34 -30.98
N CYS A 301 17.18 12.52 -31.47
CA CYS A 301 16.21 13.40 -30.82
C CYS A 301 14.79 12.97 -31.17
N GLU A 302 14.21 12.13 -30.32
CA GLU A 302 12.95 11.47 -30.58
C GLU A 302 11.82 12.03 -29.72
N LYS A 303 10.65 12.13 -30.35
CA LYS A 303 9.43 12.58 -29.69
C LYS A 303 8.92 11.56 -28.66
N ASN A 304 8.72 12.03 -27.42
CA ASN A 304 8.07 11.23 -26.39
C ASN A 304 6.54 11.28 -26.58
N ILE A 305 5.96 10.12 -26.88
CA ILE A 305 4.51 9.89 -26.93
C ILE A 305 4.07 8.84 -25.92
N ASP A 306 4.94 8.55 -24.96
CA ASP A 306 4.72 7.56 -23.93
C ASP A 306 3.63 7.99 -22.96
N SER A 307 3.16 7.02 -22.19
CA SER A 307 2.24 7.27 -21.10
C SER A 307 2.50 6.30 -19.97
N ILE A 308 2.14 6.70 -18.76
CA ILE A 308 2.12 5.82 -17.59
C ILE A 308 0.66 5.69 -17.17
N GLY A 309 0.15 4.46 -17.17
CA GLY A 309 -1.20 4.13 -16.76
C GLY A 309 -1.21 3.51 -15.38
N VAL A 310 -2.12 3.99 -14.52
CA VAL A 310 -2.48 3.31 -13.28
C VAL A 310 -3.94 2.89 -13.37
N ARG A 311 -4.25 1.66 -12.94
CA ARG A 311 -5.62 1.17 -12.79
C ARG A 311 -5.78 0.49 -11.45
N VAL A 312 -6.85 0.83 -10.75
CA VAL A 312 -7.26 0.13 -9.53
C VAL A 312 -8.43 -0.76 -9.86
N TYR A 313 -8.26 -2.06 -9.66
CA TYR A 313 -9.30 -3.06 -9.84
C TYR A 313 -9.82 -3.53 -8.49
N ASN A 314 -11.11 -3.89 -8.46
CA ASN A 314 -11.66 -4.55 -7.29
C ASN A 314 -10.97 -5.90 -7.03
N ASN A 315 -10.82 -6.26 -5.77
CA ASN A 315 -10.34 -7.58 -5.36
C ASN A 315 -11.30 -8.19 -4.34
N ASN A 316 -12.57 -8.36 -4.75
CA ASN A 316 -13.65 -8.85 -3.89
C ASN A 316 -13.46 -10.29 -3.41
N GLU A 317 -12.53 -11.03 -4.01
CA GLU A 317 -12.13 -12.37 -3.58
C GLU A 317 -10.91 -12.36 -2.65
N HIS A 318 -10.35 -11.18 -2.37
CA HIS A 318 -9.18 -11.01 -1.52
C HIS A 318 -7.99 -11.87 -1.95
N LEU A 319 -7.77 -11.99 -3.27
CA LEU A 319 -6.69 -12.79 -3.84
C LEU A 319 -5.35 -12.09 -3.67
N SER A 320 -4.28 -12.88 -3.49
CA SER A 320 -2.91 -12.39 -3.65
C SER A 320 -2.67 -11.91 -5.10
N PRO A 321 -1.67 -11.04 -5.34
CA PRO A 321 -1.33 -10.63 -6.71
C PRO A 321 -1.04 -11.79 -7.68
N PRO A 322 -0.29 -12.86 -7.30
CA PRO A 322 -0.13 -14.04 -8.14
C PRO A 322 -1.44 -14.75 -8.49
N ALA A 323 -2.32 -15.00 -7.50
CA ALA A 323 -3.59 -15.70 -7.73
C ALA A 323 -4.55 -14.86 -8.57
N TRP A 324 -4.61 -13.56 -8.28
CA TRP A 324 -5.37 -12.61 -9.06
C TRP A 324 -4.85 -12.55 -10.51
N TYR A 325 -3.53 -12.51 -10.70
CA TYR A 325 -2.92 -12.42 -12.04
C TYR A 325 -3.21 -13.67 -12.87
N GLU A 326 -3.07 -14.86 -12.27
CA GLU A 326 -3.42 -16.12 -12.93
C GLU A 326 -4.90 -16.16 -13.36
N LYS A 327 -5.80 -15.59 -12.54
CA LYS A 327 -7.24 -15.64 -12.76
C LYS A 327 -7.80 -14.53 -13.67
N TYR A 328 -7.29 -13.31 -13.54
CA TYR A 328 -7.89 -12.10 -14.11
C TYR A 328 -7.04 -11.41 -15.18
N ALA A 329 -5.72 -11.64 -15.21
CA ALA A 329 -4.89 -10.99 -16.22
C ALA A 329 -5.19 -11.55 -17.61
N HIS A 330 -5.13 -10.68 -18.61
CA HIS A 330 -5.23 -11.12 -20.00
C HIS A 330 -3.94 -11.83 -20.39
N ASN A 331 -4.03 -13.13 -20.71
CA ASN A 331 -2.90 -13.99 -21.08
C ASN A 331 -1.75 -13.93 -20.06
N PRO A 332 -1.93 -14.50 -18.85
CA PRO A 332 -0.90 -14.48 -17.82
C PRO A 332 0.36 -15.19 -18.32
N GLY A 333 1.51 -14.56 -18.09
CA GLY A 333 2.84 -15.04 -18.41
C GLY A 333 3.70 -15.24 -17.17
N SER A 334 5.02 -15.27 -17.36
CA SER A 334 5.96 -15.31 -16.24
C SER A 334 5.96 -13.98 -15.48
N TYR A 335 6.06 -14.06 -14.16
CA TYR A 335 6.20 -12.90 -13.28
C TYR A 335 7.31 -13.11 -12.25
N SER A 336 7.76 -12.03 -11.62
CA SER A 336 8.61 -12.05 -10.42
C SER A 336 7.88 -11.39 -9.24
N ARG A 337 8.01 -11.96 -8.04
CA ARG A 337 7.48 -11.35 -6.80
C ARG A 337 8.38 -10.19 -6.35
N LYS A 338 7.78 -9.16 -5.77
CA LYS A 338 8.43 -7.98 -5.18
C LYS A 338 7.54 -7.43 -4.05
N GLU A 339 8.09 -6.56 -3.23
CA GLU A 339 7.34 -5.74 -2.29
C GLU A 339 7.34 -4.26 -2.71
N ILE A 340 6.19 -3.60 -2.59
CA ILE A 340 6.02 -2.15 -2.80
C ILE A 340 5.29 -1.59 -1.58
N ASP A 341 5.96 -0.71 -0.83
CA ASP A 341 5.45 -0.12 0.41
C ASP A 341 4.91 -1.14 1.43
N SER A 342 5.64 -2.23 1.65
CA SER A 342 5.25 -3.36 2.55
C SER A 342 4.09 -4.23 2.06
N TYR A 343 3.55 -3.97 0.87
CA TYR A 343 2.52 -4.81 0.24
C TYR A 343 3.13 -5.79 -0.76
N GLU A 344 2.56 -6.99 -0.83
CA GLU A 344 2.95 -7.97 -1.84
C GLU A 344 2.61 -7.46 -3.25
N ALA A 345 3.57 -7.64 -4.16
CA ALA A 345 3.43 -7.29 -5.55
C ALA A 345 4.05 -8.35 -6.47
N ILE A 346 3.63 -8.33 -7.74
CA ILE A 346 4.32 -9.02 -8.83
C ILE A 346 4.63 -8.08 -9.97
N VAL A 347 5.67 -8.40 -10.74
CA VAL A 347 6.02 -7.72 -11.98
C VAL A 347 5.92 -8.70 -13.13
N SER A 348 5.12 -8.35 -14.14
CA SER A 348 5.02 -9.09 -15.39
C SER A 348 5.21 -8.14 -16.56
N GLY A 349 6.31 -8.31 -17.29
CA GLY A 349 6.67 -7.41 -18.39
C GLY A 349 6.84 -5.98 -17.89
N ARG A 350 5.89 -5.11 -18.26
CA ARG A 350 5.93 -3.66 -18.02
C ARG A 350 5.04 -3.20 -16.88
N THR A 351 4.38 -4.14 -16.19
CA THR A 351 3.31 -3.84 -15.25
C THR A 351 3.64 -4.40 -13.88
N ASN A 352 3.55 -3.54 -12.86
CA ASN A 352 3.52 -3.96 -11.46
C ASN A 352 2.06 -4.14 -11.03
N TYR A 353 1.78 -5.22 -10.31
CA TYR A 353 0.48 -5.56 -9.73
C TYR A 353 0.66 -5.61 -8.22
N VAL A 354 0.05 -4.69 -7.48
CA VAL A 354 0.20 -4.58 -6.02
C VAL A 354 -1.13 -4.89 -5.36
N GLY A 355 -1.14 -5.87 -4.46
CA GLY A 355 -2.31 -6.18 -3.64
C GLY A 355 -2.29 -5.31 -2.41
N PHE A 356 -3.17 -4.32 -2.35
CA PHE A 356 -3.22 -3.37 -1.24
C PHE A 356 -4.63 -3.32 -0.63
N ALA A 357 -4.78 -2.58 0.46
CA ALA A 357 -6.09 -2.30 1.02
C ALA A 357 -6.27 -0.82 1.34
N THR A 358 -7.52 -0.38 1.37
CA THR A 358 -7.95 0.91 1.90
C THR A 358 -8.83 0.67 3.11
N ASP A 359 -8.50 1.26 4.26
CA ASP A 359 -9.42 1.30 5.41
C ASP A 359 -10.22 2.60 5.40
N LYS A 360 -11.55 2.48 5.37
CA LYS A 360 -12.47 3.62 5.36
C LYS A 360 -13.14 3.85 6.71
N GLY A 361 -12.66 3.20 7.77
CA GLY A 361 -13.26 3.15 9.12
C GLY A 361 -14.58 2.35 9.20
N SER A 362 -15.28 2.20 8.07
CA SER A 362 -16.49 1.40 7.90
C SER A 362 -16.22 0.00 7.32
N GLY A 363 -14.97 -0.28 6.98
CA GLY A 363 -14.51 -1.56 6.46
C GLY A 363 -13.19 -1.43 5.69
N ILE A 364 -12.50 -2.55 5.59
CA ILE A 364 -11.22 -2.71 4.91
C ILE A 364 -11.47 -3.35 3.54
N TYR A 365 -11.16 -2.63 2.47
CA TYR A 365 -11.36 -3.10 1.10
C TYR A 365 -10.00 -3.48 0.52
N THR A 366 -9.86 -4.69 0.00
CA THR A 366 -8.66 -5.06 -0.76
C THR A 366 -8.90 -4.80 -2.24
N ASP A 367 -7.88 -4.28 -2.90
CA ASP A 367 -7.90 -3.91 -4.30
C ASP A 367 -6.57 -4.29 -4.97
N MET A 368 -6.55 -4.28 -6.30
CA MET A 368 -5.35 -4.56 -7.09
C MET A 368 -4.92 -3.29 -7.83
N PHE A 369 -3.78 -2.74 -7.44
CA PHE A 369 -3.18 -1.55 -8.05
C PHE A 369 -2.23 -1.97 -9.17
N LEU A 370 -2.57 -1.63 -10.41
CA LEU A 370 -1.75 -1.88 -11.57
C LEU A 370 -1.10 -0.58 -12.01
N ILE A 371 0.21 -0.57 -12.17
CA ILE A 371 0.94 0.54 -12.79
C ILE A 371 1.79 0.00 -13.94
N SER A 372 1.70 0.65 -15.10
CA SER A 372 2.37 0.25 -16.35
C SER A 372 2.77 1.48 -17.17
N HIS A 373 3.79 1.36 -18.01
CA HIS A 373 4.17 2.42 -18.97
C HIS A 373 3.69 2.08 -20.39
N SER A 374 4.23 2.69 -21.45
CA SER A 374 4.00 2.32 -22.87
C SER A 374 4.97 1.22 -23.32
N ASP A 375 4.65 0.54 -24.43
CA ASP A 375 5.63 -0.27 -25.17
C ASP A 375 6.61 0.65 -25.92
N ASN A 376 7.83 0.15 -26.17
CA ASN A 376 8.92 0.92 -26.82
C ASN A 376 9.17 2.27 -26.13
N TYR A 377 9.14 2.26 -24.80
CA TYR A 377 9.31 3.45 -23.97
C TYR A 377 10.69 4.08 -24.15
N GLN A 378 10.76 5.40 -23.97
CA GLN A 378 12.00 6.15 -23.88
C GLN A 378 12.58 6.10 -22.45
N ALA A 379 13.89 6.34 -22.33
CA ALA A 379 14.61 6.32 -21.05
C ALA A 379 13.99 7.22 -19.98
N VAL A 380 13.52 8.41 -20.38
CA VAL A 380 12.86 9.37 -19.48
C VAL A 380 11.57 8.80 -18.87
N THR A 381 10.79 8.04 -19.64
CA THR A 381 9.55 7.41 -19.16
C THR A 381 9.85 6.36 -18.10
N LEU A 382 10.86 5.53 -18.34
CA LEU A 382 11.27 4.52 -17.37
C LEU A 382 11.81 5.17 -16.08
N ASN A 383 12.59 6.24 -16.19
CA ASN A 383 13.09 6.98 -15.03
C ASN A 383 11.93 7.50 -14.15
N ILE A 384 10.96 8.20 -14.76
CA ILE A 384 9.80 8.71 -14.02
C ILE A 384 8.99 7.56 -13.42
N TYR A 385 8.73 6.50 -14.19
CA TYR A 385 8.00 5.33 -13.74
C TYR A 385 8.66 4.66 -12.52
N ASP A 386 9.96 4.45 -12.55
CA ASP A 386 10.70 3.83 -11.45
C ASP A 386 10.66 4.70 -10.20
N GLN A 387 10.76 6.02 -10.34
CA GLN A 387 10.63 6.96 -9.22
C GLN A 387 9.21 6.97 -8.64
N LEU A 388 8.18 6.98 -9.49
CA LEU A 388 6.77 6.91 -9.04
C LEU A 388 6.51 5.64 -8.21
N ILE A 389 7.04 4.49 -8.64
CA ILE A 389 6.90 3.23 -7.89
C ILE A 389 7.72 3.25 -6.60
N LYS A 390 8.97 3.74 -6.66
CA LYS A 390 9.84 3.85 -5.48
C LYS A 390 9.19 4.69 -4.37
N ASN A 391 8.51 5.75 -4.76
CA ASN A 391 7.92 6.74 -3.86
C ASN A 391 6.41 6.54 -3.66
N LEU A 392 5.84 5.44 -4.16
CA LEU A 392 4.43 5.10 -3.94
C LEU A 392 4.22 4.68 -2.49
N LYS A 393 3.26 5.31 -1.82
CA LYS A 393 2.90 5.00 -0.42
C LYS A 393 1.39 4.86 -0.30
N PHE A 394 0.94 3.73 0.26
CA PHE A 394 -0.46 3.45 0.54
C PHE A 394 -0.79 3.74 2.00
N ASN A 395 -2.03 4.17 2.26
CA ASN A 395 -2.60 4.47 3.58
C ASN A 395 -1.80 5.49 4.42
N ALA A 396 -0.80 6.13 3.84
CA ALA A 396 0.09 7.03 4.56
C ALA A 396 -0.66 8.35 4.82
N GLY A 397 -0.79 8.70 6.10
CA GLY A 397 -1.62 9.82 6.53
C GLY A 397 -3.07 9.44 6.89
N TYR A 398 -3.49 8.21 6.63
CA TYR A 398 -4.87 7.74 6.84
C TYR A 398 -4.97 6.61 7.87
N VAL A 399 -3.93 5.78 7.96
CA VAL A 399 -3.80 4.73 8.97
C VAL A 399 -2.60 5.06 9.86
N ASP A 400 -2.82 5.05 11.17
CA ASP A 400 -1.78 5.36 12.15
C ASP A 400 -0.60 4.40 12.04
N ASN A 401 0.61 4.90 12.25
CA ASN A 401 1.81 4.06 12.25
C ASN A 401 2.90 4.63 13.16
N VAL A 402 2.55 4.81 14.43
CA VAL A 402 3.43 5.44 15.44
C VAL A 402 4.73 4.66 15.66
N ARG A 403 4.70 3.34 15.43
CA ARG A 403 5.81 2.40 15.60
C ARG A 403 6.43 2.50 17.00
N ALA A 404 5.57 2.54 18.00
CA ALA A 404 5.96 2.61 19.40
C ALA A 404 5.11 1.69 20.29
N CYS A 405 5.78 1.06 21.25
CA CYS A 405 5.14 0.39 22.38
C CYS A 405 4.63 1.43 23.40
N THR A 406 3.89 0.98 24.42
CA THR A 406 3.39 1.88 25.47
C THR A 406 4.51 2.61 26.20
N ASN A 407 5.68 1.97 26.35
CA ASN A 407 6.87 2.57 26.95
C ASN A 407 7.74 3.42 26.01
N GLY A 408 7.31 3.66 24.76
CA GLY A 408 8.05 4.44 23.76
C GLY A 408 9.12 3.67 22.98
N LYS A 409 9.35 2.38 23.26
CA LYS A 409 10.27 1.54 22.48
C LYS A 409 9.79 1.43 21.02
N TYR A 410 10.70 1.56 20.05
CA TYR A 410 10.39 1.34 18.63
C TYR A 410 9.94 -0.11 18.38
N CYS A 411 8.91 -0.26 17.54
CA CYS A 411 8.34 -1.54 17.18
C CYS A 411 7.68 -1.49 15.79
N THR A 412 7.51 -2.65 15.17
CA THR A 412 6.79 -2.88 13.90
C THR A 412 5.76 -4.00 14.00
N LYS A 413 5.92 -4.88 15.00
CA LYS A 413 5.00 -5.96 15.37
C LYS A 413 4.85 -6.02 16.90
N ASP A 414 3.77 -6.64 17.37
CA ASP A 414 3.48 -6.69 18.82
C ASP A 414 4.58 -7.41 19.61
N SER A 415 5.22 -8.43 19.03
CA SER A 415 6.34 -9.15 19.66
C SER A 415 7.64 -8.33 19.79
N ASP A 416 7.73 -7.15 19.18
CA ASP A 416 8.82 -6.21 19.45
C ASP A 416 8.64 -5.52 20.81
N CYS A 417 7.43 -5.52 21.37
CA CYS A 417 7.10 -4.89 22.63
C CYS A 417 7.29 -5.82 23.84
N PRO A 418 7.47 -5.26 25.06
CA PRO A 418 7.46 -6.06 26.27
C PRO A 418 6.17 -6.88 26.41
N GLN A 419 6.26 -7.99 27.14
CA GLN A 419 5.12 -8.89 27.33
C GLN A 419 3.87 -8.15 27.85
N GLY A 420 2.75 -8.31 27.15
CA GLY A 420 1.47 -7.68 27.48
C GLY A 420 1.26 -6.29 26.89
N GLU A 421 2.24 -5.73 26.18
CA GLU A 421 2.08 -4.50 25.39
C GLU A 421 1.86 -4.83 23.91
N THR A 422 1.16 -3.94 23.19
CA THR A 422 1.01 -3.99 21.73
C THR A 422 1.80 -2.86 21.07
N CYS A 423 2.17 -3.08 19.82
CA CYS A 423 2.80 -2.08 18.99
C CYS A 423 1.75 -1.24 18.26
N ASN A 424 1.82 0.08 18.40
CA ASN A 424 1.01 0.99 17.58
C ASN A 424 1.65 1.14 16.19
N ALA A 425 1.53 0.10 15.36
CA ALA A 425 2.05 0.05 13.98
C ALA A 425 0.95 -0.38 13.02
N GLU A 426 -0.19 0.31 13.06
CA GLU A 426 -1.43 -0.14 12.41
C GLU A 426 -1.28 -0.25 10.88
N LYS A 427 -0.52 0.64 10.22
CA LYS A 427 -0.20 0.49 8.79
C LYS A 427 0.62 -0.78 8.51
N ASP A 428 1.66 -1.05 9.30
CA ASP A 428 2.50 -2.24 9.11
C ASP A 428 1.70 -3.53 9.34
N LYS A 429 0.81 -3.53 10.35
CA LYS A 429 -0.14 -4.62 10.64
C LYS A 429 -1.15 -4.82 9.50
N LEU A 430 -1.73 -3.74 8.98
CA LEU A 430 -2.65 -3.78 7.84
C LEU A 430 -1.98 -4.41 6.62
N ALA A 431 -0.76 -3.99 6.29
CA ALA A 431 -0.02 -4.53 5.16
C ALA A 431 0.22 -6.05 5.29
N ARG A 432 0.67 -6.51 6.47
CA ARG A 432 0.84 -7.95 6.74
C ARG A 432 -0.47 -8.72 6.65
N ASP A 433 -1.56 -8.17 7.16
CA ASP A 433 -2.86 -8.84 7.10
C ASP A 433 -3.44 -8.90 5.68
N VAL A 434 -3.17 -7.91 4.83
CA VAL A 434 -3.51 -7.99 3.39
C VAL A 434 -2.77 -9.16 2.74
N ILE A 435 -1.48 -9.33 3.05
CA ILE A 435 -0.70 -10.47 2.57
C ILE A 435 -1.28 -11.79 3.10
N ARG A 436 -1.55 -11.88 4.40
CA ARG A 436 -2.17 -13.07 5.03
C ARG A 436 -3.48 -13.41 4.35
N PHE A 437 -4.35 -12.43 4.13
CA PHE A 437 -5.64 -12.67 3.53
C PHE A 437 -5.52 -13.07 2.06
N GLY A 438 -4.60 -12.43 1.32
CA GLY A 438 -4.20 -12.82 -0.02
C GLY A 438 -3.74 -14.28 -0.10
N HIS A 439 -2.86 -14.69 0.81
CA HIS A 439 -2.29 -16.04 0.86
C HIS A 439 -3.32 -17.09 1.27
N LEU A 440 -4.22 -16.79 2.22
CA LEU A 440 -5.32 -17.68 2.58
C LEU A 440 -6.24 -17.95 1.37
N ASN A 441 -6.57 -16.92 0.60
CA ASN A 441 -7.42 -17.08 -0.59
C ASN A 441 -6.65 -17.68 -1.78
N GLU A 442 -5.34 -17.47 -1.90
CA GLU A 442 -4.48 -18.20 -2.85
C GLU A 442 -4.45 -19.69 -2.50
N MET A 443 -4.20 -20.06 -1.23
CA MET A 443 -4.23 -21.46 -0.79
C MET A 443 -5.60 -22.10 -1.00
N LYS A 444 -6.68 -21.39 -0.68
CA LYS A 444 -8.05 -21.82 -0.99
C LYS A 444 -8.19 -22.11 -2.48
N TYR A 445 -7.79 -21.18 -3.34
CA TYR A 445 -7.84 -21.38 -4.79
C TYR A 445 -7.01 -22.58 -5.27
N GLN A 446 -5.81 -22.81 -4.70
CA GLN A 446 -5.01 -24.00 -5.00
C GLN A 446 -5.66 -25.30 -4.50
N LEU A 447 -6.29 -25.28 -3.32
CA LEU A 447 -7.04 -26.42 -2.78
C LEU A 447 -8.26 -26.75 -3.66
N GLU A 448 -8.98 -25.75 -4.16
CA GLU A 448 -10.08 -25.96 -5.10
C GLU A 448 -9.56 -26.52 -6.44
N LYS A 449 -8.43 -26.01 -6.97
CA LYS A 449 -7.80 -26.57 -8.19
C LYS A 449 -7.27 -28.00 -7.99
N TYR A 450 -6.86 -28.34 -6.77
CA TYR A 450 -6.47 -29.70 -6.38
C TYR A 450 -7.66 -30.66 -6.46
N ARG A 451 -8.89 -30.20 -6.16
CA ARG A 451 -10.12 -30.98 -6.33
C ARG A 451 -10.48 -31.17 -7.80
N GLY A 452 -10.46 -30.11 -8.60
CA GLY A 452 -10.82 -30.17 -10.02
C GLY A 452 -10.59 -28.86 -10.77
N SER A 453 -10.58 -28.93 -12.10
CA SER A 453 -10.48 -27.75 -12.98
C SER A 453 -11.31 -27.91 -14.24
N CYS A 454 -11.73 -26.79 -14.84
CA CYS A 454 -12.57 -26.80 -16.02
C CYS A 454 -11.81 -27.22 -17.28
N THR A 455 -12.46 -28.00 -18.16
CA THR A 455 -11.93 -28.25 -19.51
C THR A 455 -11.80 -26.92 -20.27
N GLY A 456 -10.71 -26.71 -21.00
CA GLY A 456 -10.47 -25.47 -21.77
C GLY A 456 -10.04 -24.26 -20.92
N HIS A 457 -10.28 -24.30 -19.61
CA HIS A 457 -9.94 -23.27 -18.63
C HIS A 457 -9.27 -23.90 -17.39
N PRO A 458 -8.04 -24.44 -17.51
CA PRO A 458 -7.35 -25.12 -16.41
C PRO A 458 -7.02 -24.18 -15.22
N GLU A 459 -7.04 -22.88 -15.43
CA GLU A 459 -6.97 -21.84 -14.40
C GLU A 459 -8.25 -21.77 -13.56
N LEU A 460 -9.41 -22.20 -14.05
CA LEU A 460 -10.64 -22.15 -13.27
C LEU A 460 -10.85 -23.44 -12.48
N ALA A 461 -10.90 -23.32 -11.15
CA ALA A 461 -11.26 -24.40 -10.25
C ALA A 461 -12.73 -24.78 -10.39
N CYS A 462 -13.06 -26.04 -10.19
CA CYS A 462 -14.44 -26.52 -10.22
C CYS A 462 -14.66 -27.74 -9.33
N GLN A 463 -15.91 -27.93 -8.90
CA GLN A 463 -16.36 -29.16 -8.24
C GLN A 463 -17.46 -29.88 -9.03
N LYS A 464 -18.18 -29.15 -9.89
CA LYS A 464 -19.24 -29.64 -10.76
C LYS A 464 -19.27 -28.84 -12.07
N ASP A 465 -19.89 -29.40 -13.10
CA ASP A 465 -19.91 -28.79 -14.44
C ASP A 465 -20.52 -27.38 -14.48
N SER A 466 -21.48 -27.08 -13.59
CA SER A 466 -22.09 -25.75 -13.53
C SER A 466 -21.14 -24.65 -13.04
N ASP A 467 -20.00 -25.01 -12.47
CA ASP A 467 -18.97 -24.05 -12.03
C ASP A 467 -18.14 -23.56 -13.23
N CYS A 468 -18.16 -24.32 -14.33
CA CYS A 468 -17.36 -24.05 -15.50
C CYS A 468 -18.03 -23.10 -16.48
N PRO A 469 -17.24 -22.33 -17.25
CA PRO A 469 -17.76 -21.43 -18.27
C PRO A 469 -18.36 -22.19 -19.45
N ASN A 470 -19.02 -21.45 -20.34
CA ASN A 470 -19.41 -21.96 -21.64
C ASN A 470 -18.37 -21.54 -22.69
N ASP A 471 -18.24 -22.32 -23.76
CA ASP A 471 -17.49 -21.91 -24.95
C ASP A 471 -18.20 -20.76 -25.71
N GLU A 472 -17.56 -20.25 -26.76
CA GLU A 472 -18.09 -19.16 -27.60
C GLU A 472 -19.45 -19.51 -28.25
N GLN A 473 -19.80 -20.80 -28.36
CA GLN A 473 -21.05 -21.29 -28.92
C GLN A 473 -22.12 -21.59 -27.85
N GLY A 474 -21.80 -21.37 -26.57
CA GLY A 474 -22.70 -21.58 -25.44
C GLY A 474 -22.73 -23.02 -24.91
N THR A 475 -21.80 -23.89 -25.31
CA THR A 475 -21.66 -25.25 -24.77
C THR A 475 -20.92 -25.20 -23.43
N PRO A 476 -21.44 -25.82 -22.36
CA PRO A 476 -20.76 -25.82 -21.07
C PRO A 476 -19.48 -26.66 -21.12
N PHE A 477 -18.39 -26.08 -20.62
CA PHE A 477 -17.20 -26.85 -20.26
C PHE A 477 -17.50 -27.78 -19.08
N VAL A 478 -16.76 -28.88 -18.98
CA VAL A 478 -16.99 -29.93 -17.98
C VAL A 478 -15.95 -29.81 -16.87
N CYS A 479 -16.35 -30.16 -15.65
CA CYS A 479 -15.42 -30.19 -14.53
C CYS A 479 -14.60 -31.49 -14.52
N LEU A 480 -13.28 -31.37 -14.64
CA LEU A 480 -12.37 -32.50 -14.49
C LEU A 480 -11.99 -32.67 -13.00
N VAL A 481 -12.72 -33.53 -12.29
CA VAL A 481 -12.39 -33.89 -10.90
C VAL A 481 -11.08 -34.68 -10.88
N LYS A 482 -10.08 -34.13 -10.21
CA LYS A 482 -8.74 -34.71 -10.03
C LYS A 482 -8.63 -35.52 -8.74
N ASN A 483 -9.20 -35.00 -7.65
CA ASN A 483 -9.15 -35.61 -6.33
C ASN A 483 -10.52 -35.56 -5.63
N ASN A 484 -10.87 -36.65 -4.94
CA ASN A 484 -12.13 -36.79 -4.20
C ASN A 484 -12.06 -36.29 -2.75
N THR A 485 -10.87 -35.88 -2.29
CA THR A 485 -10.60 -35.28 -0.97
C THR A 485 -9.60 -34.14 -1.13
N TYR A 486 -9.59 -33.21 -0.19
CA TYR A 486 -8.44 -32.33 0.05
C TYR A 486 -7.26 -33.13 0.62
N PRO A 487 -6.03 -32.58 0.63
CA PRO A 487 -4.85 -33.27 1.16
C PRO A 487 -5.07 -33.81 2.57
N LEU A 488 -5.10 -35.13 2.73
CA LEU A 488 -5.35 -35.78 4.02
C LEU A 488 -4.13 -35.78 4.96
N LEU A 489 -2.94 -35.42 4.44
CA LEU A 489 -1.67 -35.41 5.17
C LEU A 489 -1.52 -36.65 6.08
N SER A 490 -1.68 -37.84 5.49
CA SER A 490 -1.77 -39.10 6.24
C SER A 490 -0.43 -39.56 6.86
N ALA A 491 0.68 -38.95 6.42
CA ALA A 491 2.02 -39.14 6.94
C ALA A 491 2.88 -37.92 6.55
N GLY A 492 4.06 -37.78 7.15
CA GLY A 492 5.01 -36.70 6.83
C GLY A 492 4.70 -35.36 7.50
N THR A 493 3.88 -35.37 8.55
CA THR A 493 3.56 -34.24 9.43
C THR A 493 3.61 -34.70 10.90
N TYR A 494 3.72 -33.79 11.85
CA TYR A 494 3.62 -34.12 13.27
C TYR A 494 2.22 -34.59 13.69
N LEU A 495 1.19 -33.96 13.12
CA LEU A 495 -0.22 -34.29 13.33
C LEU A 495 -0.86 -34.70 12.02
N GLN A 496 -1.42 -35.92 11.97
CA GLN A 496 -2.13 -36.41 10.79
C GLN A 496 -3.23 -35.43 10.37
N GLY A 497 -3.29 -35.08 9.09
CA GLY A 497 -4.27 -34.14 8.57
C GLY A 497 -3.95 -32.67 8.80
N SER A 498 -2.84 -32.34 9.48
CA SER A 498 -2.51 -30.97 9.87
C SER A 498 -1.08 -30.60 9.52
N SER A 499 -0.88 -29.35 9.12
CA SER A 499 0.45 -28.74 9.00
C SER A 499 0.38 -27.23 9.23
N VAL A 500 1.40 -26.67 9.86
CA VAL A 500 1.56 -25.22 10.04
C VAL A 500 2.81 -24.72 9.32
N SER A 501 2.86 -23.45 8.91
CA SER A 501 3.93 -22.89 8.07
C SER A 501 5.31 -22.81 8.72
N VAL A 502 5.39 -23.00 10.04
CA VAL A 502 6.65 -23.12 10.77
C VAL A 502 7.23 -24.54 10.77
N TRP A 503 6.45 -25.56 10.39
CA TRP A 503 6.93 -26.94 10.29
C TRP A 503 7.47 -27.24 8.88
N ASP A 504 8.53 -28.04 8.80
CA ASP A 504 9.06 -28.55 7.52
C ASP A 504 7.97 -29.19 6.63
N SER A 505 6.99 -29.84 7.26
CA SER A 505 5.90 -30.52 6.55
C SER A 505 5.00 -29.59 5.74
N TRP A 506 5.02 -28.28 6.02
CA TRP A 506 4.33 -27.29 5.22
C TRP A 506 4.88 -27.22 3.81
N HIS A 507 6.21 -27.17 3.69
CA HIS A 507 6.90 -27.17 2.42
C HIS A 507 6.95 -28.58 1.81
N ASP A 508 7.48 -29.53 2.56
CA ASP A 508 7.89 -30.84 2.04
C ASP A 508 6.71 -31.76 1.73
N THR A 509 5.59 -31.57 2.42
CA THR A 509 4.38 -32.39 2.28
C THR A 509 3.23 -31.59 1.71
N PHE A 510 2.75 -30.54 2.39
CA PHE A 510 1.52 -29.84 2.02
C PHE A 510 1.63 -29.06 0.69
N ALA A 511 2.56 -28.12 0.58
CA ALA A 511 2.74 -27.31 -0.63
C ALA A 511 3.10 -28.18 -1.85
N LYS A 512 3.96 -29.18 -1.65
CA LYS A 512 4.34 -30.15 -2.68
C LYS A 512 3.15 -30.96 -3.21
N LEU A 513 2.20 -31.36 -2.35
CA LEU A 513 0.98 -32.05 -2.78
C LEU A 513 0.08 -31.17 -3.65
N LEU A 514 0.03 -29.87 -3.37
CA LEU A 514 -0.70 -28.90 -4.19
C LEU A 514 0.03 -28.55 -5.49
N GLY A 515 1.31 -28.93 -5.63
CA GLY A 515 2.15 -28.49 -6.75
C GLY A 515 2.41 -26.99 -6.75
N ALA A 516 2.33 -26.36 -5.58
CA ALA A 516 2.47 -24.92 -5.39
C ALA A 516 3.76 -24.58 -4.63
N SER A 517 4.18 -23.32 -4.72
CA SER A 517 5.24 -22.81 -3.83
C SER A 517 4.69 -22.63 -2.42
N PRO A 518 5.49 -22.88 -1.37
CA PRO A 518 5.05 -22.63 0.00
C PRO A 518 4.79 -21.13 0.19
N LEU A 519 3.61 -20.78 0.68
CA LEU A 519 3.31 -19.45 1.17
C LEU A 519 3.63 -19.41 2.66
N LEU A 520 4.32 -18.37 3.11
CA LEU A 520 4.70 -18.18 4.51
C LEU A 520 4.01 -16.93 5.05
N ASP A 521 3.64 -16.97 6.32
CA ASP A 521 3.16 -15.78 7.02
C ASP A 521 4.26 -14.70 6.97
N PRO A 522 3.93 -13.40 6.84
CA PRO A 522 4.97 -12.35 6.83
C PRO A 522 5.88 -12.33 8.06
N ILE A 523 5.38 -12.81 9.21
CA ILE A 523 6.18 -12.99 10.44
C ILE A 523 6.69 -14.44 10.52
N ASN A 524 5.81 -15.43 10.31
CA ASN A 524 6.12 -16.87 10.36
C ASN A 524 6.90 -17.30 11.62
N GLU A 525 6.41 -16.87 12.79
CA GLU A 525 6.99 -17.19 14.10
C GLU A 525 5.93 -17.89 14.98
N VAL A 526 6.41 -18.82 15.81
CA VAL A 526 5.59 -19.49 16.82
C VAL A 526 6.17 -19.21 18.21
N PHE A 527 5.29 -18.91 19.17
CA PHE A 527 5.64 -18.71 20.56
C PHE A 527 5.04 -19.84 21.40
N CYS A 528 5.83 -20.42 22.29
CA CYS A 528 5.39 -21.43 23.26
C CYS A 528 6.22 -21.30 24.55
N ASP A 529 5.77 -21.95 25.61
CA ASP A 529 6.49 -22.00 26.88
C ASP A 529 7.87 -22.67 26.72
N ASP A 530 8.91 -22.01 27.25
CA ASP A 530 10.33 -22.44 27.27
C ASP A 530 10.59 -23.70 28.13
N SER A 531 9.55 -24.46 28.46
CA SER A 531 9.68 -25.75 29.13
C SER A 531 10.48 -26.73 28.27
N THR A 532 11.25 -27.63 28.90
CA THR A 532 12.09 -28.62 28.18
C THR A 532 11.30 -29.66 27.37
N ALA A 533 9.97 -29.55 27.32
CA ALA A 533 9.08 -30.51 26.65
C ALA A 533 8.85 -30.19 25.16
N TYR A 534 8.92 -28.92 24.78
CA TYR A 534 8.72 -28.48 23.38
C TYR A 534 10.05 -28.25 22.67
N ASN A 535 10.09 -28.55 21.38
CA ASN A 535 11.20 -28.15 20.52
C ASN A 535 11.01 -26.69 20.01
N ASP A 536 11.95 -26.26 19.17
CA ASP A 536 11.95 -24.98 18.46
C ASP A 536 10.76 -24.77 17.50
N GLU A 537 10.05 -25.84 17.14
CA GLU A 537 8.80 -25.80 16.36
C GLU A 537 7.54 -25.88 17.24
N CYS A 538 7.70 -25.67 18.55
CA CYS A 538 6.66 -25.75 19.57
C CYS A 538 5.88 -27.07 19.61
N TRP A 539 6.56 -28.17 19.27
CA TRP A 539 6.03 -29.53 19.28
C TRP A 539 6.58 -30.37 20.44
N ASP A 540 5.68 -30.92 21.25
CA ASP A 540 5.99 -31.94 22.25
C ASP A 540 5.75 -33.33 21.64
N LYS A 541 6.86 -34.04 21.35
CA LYS A 541 6.84 -35.37 20.75
C LYS A 541 6.25 -36.45 21.65
N ASP A 542 6.37 -36.31 22.97
CA ASP A 542 6.00 -37.33 23.94
C ASP A 542 4.49 -37.24 24.23
N GLN A 543 3.96 -36.02 24.34
CA GLN A 543 2.53 -35.77 24.49
C GLN A 543 1.77 -35.69 23.16
N LYS A 544 2.50 -35.55 22.04
CA LYS A 544 1.95 -35.28 20.71
C LYS A 544 1.09 -34.02 20.69
N LYS A 545 1.61 -32.96 21.30
CA LYS A 545 0.91 -31.69 21.49
C LYS A 545 1.68 -30.58 20.79
N PHE A 546 0.97 -29.81 19.95
CA PHE A 546 1.46 -28.54 19.46
C PHE A 546 0.96 -27.45 20.41
N GLN A 547 1.86 -26.57 20.85
CA GLN A 547 1.51 -25.38 21.61
C GLN A 547 1.78 -24.16 20.76
N CYS A 548 0.89 -23.18 20.83
CA CYS A 548 1.19 -21.85 20.37
C CYS A 548 0.45 -20.85 21.26
N ASP A 549 1.16 -19.81 21.64
CA ASP A 549 0.69 -18.77 22.53
C ASP A 549 0.22 -17.55 21.72
N ALA A 550 -0.49 -16.64 22.40
CA ALA A 550 -0.90 -15.37 21.84
C ALA A 550 0.33 -14.59 21.31
N GLY A 551 0.25 -14.09 20.08
CA GLY A 551 1.37 -13.45 19.37
C GLY A 551 2.07 -14.36 18.35
N SER A 552 1.73 -15.65 18.28
CA SER A 552 2.20 -16.53 17.19
C SER A 552 1.54 -16.13 15.87
N HIS A 553 2.31 -16.08 14.79
CA HIS A 553 1.82 -15.73 13.44
C HIS A 553 2.35 -16.74 12.42
N PHE A 554 1.46 -17.59 11.94
CA PHE A 554 1.74 -18.65 10.98
C PHE A 554 0.46 -19.06 10.25
N TYR A 555 0.59 -19.72 9.11
CA TYR A 555 -0.54 -20.36 8.44
C TYR A 555 -0.75 -21.78 8.95
N HIS A 556 -2.01 -22.18 9.10
CA HIS A 556 -2.41 -23.52 9.49
C HIS A 556 -3.37 -24.12 8.47
N TYR A 557 -3.11 -25.36 8.07
CA TYR A 557 -4.03 -26.19 7.30
C TYR A 557 -4.44 -27.41 8.12
N GLU A 558 -5.75 -27.71 8.13
CA GLU A 558 -6.30 -28.91 8.73
C GLU A 558 -7.32 -29.58 7.81
N ALA A 559 -7.16 -30.87 7.52
CA ALA A 559 -8.16 -31.67 6.84
C ALA A 559 -9.20 -32.17 7.84
N ILE A 560 -10.48 -31.81 7.63
CA ILE A 560 -11.58 -32.23 8.50
C ILE A 560 -12.59 -33.09 7.72
N SER A 561 -13.47 -33.79 8.46
CA SER A 561 -14.49 -34.67 7.87
C SER A 561 -13.93 -35.68 6.85
N GLY A 562 -12.75 -36.25 7.14
CA GLY A 562 -12.08 -37.19 6.23
C GLY A 562 -11.64 -36.55 4.90
N GLY A 563 -11.26 -35.27 4.92
CA GLY A 563 -10.80 -34.53 3.74
C GLY A 563 -11.90 -34.07 2.80
N GLN A 564 -13.18 -34.16 3.20
CA GLN A 564 -14.28 -33.56 2.45
C GLN A 564 -14.37 -32.04 2.67
N LYS A 565 -13.78 -31.55 3.75
CA LYS A 565 -13.63 -30.13 4.08
C LYS A 565 -12.22 -29.92 4.62
N TYR A 566 -11.81 -28.66 4.72
CA TYR A 566 -10.56 -28.25 5.36
C TYR A 566 -10.81 -27.05 6.27
N LYS A 567 -9.83 -26.72 7.10
CA LYS A 567 -9.66 -25.42 7.76
C LYS A 567 -8.37 -24.77 7.27
N LEU A 568 -8.42 -23.45 7.08
CA LEU A 568 -7.25 -22.61 6.92
C LEU A 568 -7.32 -21.54 8.00
N SER A 569 -6.23 -21.26 8.69
CA SER A 569 -6.24 -20.29 9.80
C SER A 569 -4.92 -19.51 9.87
N THR A 570 -5.00 -18.28 10.37
CA THR A 570 -3.88 -17.43 10.77
C THR A 570 -4.37 -16.40 11.79
N ASN A 571 -3.44 -15.81 12.55
CA ASN A 571 -3.72 -14.73 13.48
C ASN A 571 -3.50 -13.39 12.77
N MET A 572 -4.59 -12.65 12.59
CA MET A 572 -4.60 -11.29 12.05
C MET A 572 -4.20 -10.28 13.15
N GLU A 573 -3.54 -9.19 12.76
CA GLU A 573 -3.09 -8.12 13.67
C GLU A 573 -3.99 -6.86 13.61
N TYR A 574 -4.59 -6.59 12.46
CA TYR A 574 -5.38 -5.41 12.14
C TYR A 574 -6.88 -5.75 12.08
N ALA A 575 -7.67 -5.26 13.04
CA ALA A 575 -9.08 -5.67 13.18
C ALA A 575 -10.06 -4.52 13.44
N GLN A 576 -9.70 -3.26 13.16
CA GLN A 576 -10.49 -2.10 13.60
C GLN A 576 -11.87 -2.00 12.93
N SER A 577 -12.00 -2.31 11.64
CA SER A 577 -13.22 -2.04 10.86
C SER A 577 -13.79 -3.24 10.06
N GLY A 578 -13.04 -4.35 9.99
CA GLY A 578 -13.46 -5.60 9.36
C GLY A 578 -13.38 -5.62 7.82
N TRP A 579 -13.04 -6.79 7.25
CA TRP A 579 -12.81 -6.97 5.80
C TRP A 579 -14.08 -6.92 4.94
N GLN A 580 -13.98 -6.30 3.77
CA GLN A 580 -15.07 -6.10 2.82
C GLN A 580 -14.72 -6.54 1.39
N PRO A 581 -15.57 -7.36 0.73
CA PRO A 581 -16.83 -7.90 1.23
C PRO A 581 -16.64 -8.96 2.33
N GLY A 582 -17.35 -8.80 3.46
CA GLY A 582 -17.29 -9.76 4.57
C GLY A 582 -17.88 -11.15 4.26
N ASN A 583 -18.41 -11.34 3.04
CA ASN A 583 -19.15 -12.52 2.60
C ASN A 583 -18.28 -13.61 1.96
N ILE A 584 -16.94 -13.53 2.04
CA ILE A 584 -16.18 -14.77 1.95
C ILE A 584 -16.33 -15.46 3.30
N THR A 585 -17.44 -16.20 3.46
CA THR A 585 -17.46 -17.37 4.32
C THR A 585 -16.37 -18.28 3.80
N ILE A 586 -15.17 -18.08 4.32
CA ILE A 586 -14.24 -19.16 4.45
C ILE A 586 -14.93 -20.02 5.52
N ASP A 587 -15.82 -20.94 5.10
CA ASP A 587 -16.53 -21.95 5.95
C ASP A 587 -15.55 -22.91 6.68
N SER A 588 -14.30 -22.46 6.80
CA SER A 588 -13.06 -23.13 7.14
C SER A 588 -12.06 -22.19 7.86
N VAL A 589 -12.29 -20.87 7.92
CA VAL A 589 -11.58 -19.96 8.85
C VAL A 589 -12.53 -19.72 10.00
N ASP A 590 -12.45 -20.57 11.02
CA ASP A 590 -12.86 -20.09 12.33
C ASP A 590 -11.93 -18.92 12.66
N LYS A 591 -12.49 -17.74 12.93
CA LYS A 591 -11.83 -16.65 13.64
C LYS A 591 -11.51 -17.03 15.10
N SER A 592 -11.44 -18.32 15.42
CA SER A 592 -10.97 -18.77 16.72
C SER A 592 -9.46 -18.93 16.61
N GLU A 593 -8.75 -18.03 17.28
CA GLU A 593 -7.40 -18.19 17.78
C GLU A 593 -7.06 -19.69 17.96
N PHE A 594 -6.40 -20.31 16.97
CA PHE A 594 -5.84 -21.66 17.14
C PHE A 594 -4.85 -21.65 18.32
N CYS A 595 -4.23 -20.48 18.53
CA CYS A 595 -3.42 -20.10 19.67
C CYS A 595 -4.24 -19.23 20.64
N SER A 596 -5.38 -19.73 21.12
CA SER A 596 -6.08 -19.12 22.27
C SER A 596 -5.57 -19.77 23.55
N ASN A 597 -5.31 -18.94 24.57
CA ASN A 597 -5.31 -19.44 25.94
C ASN A 597 -6.72 -19.79 26.38
#